data_AF-A0AA88SEI0-F1
#
_entry.id   AF-A0AA88SEI0-F1
#
_cell.length_a   1.000
_cell.length_b   1.000
_cell.length_c   1.000
_cell.angle_alpha   90.00
_cell.angle_beta   90.00
_cell.angle_gamma   90.00
#
_symmetry.space_group_name_H-M   'P 1'
#
loop_
_entity.id
_entity.type
_entity.pdbx_description
1 polymer ?
#
loop_
_entity_poly.entity_id
_entity_poly.type
_entity_poly.pdbx_seq_one_letter_code
_entity_poly.pdbx_strand_id
1 'polypeptide(L)'
;MFFLHIHTTDPHLTYIYTTDPHLTYIYTTDPHLTYIYTTDTHLTYIYTTDPHLTYIYTTDTHLTYIHDTDTHLTYIYTTDPHLTYIYTTDPHLTYIHDTDPHLQKHSANRILMFFLHIHTTDPHLTYIHTTDPHLTYIYTTDPHLTYIYTTDPHLTYIYTTDPHLTYIYTTDPHLTDIHQALKKQNHESPALRHGTVGDPLKPAGSGLIVVN
;
A
#
# COMPACT_ATOMS: atom_id res chain seq x y z
N MET A 1 -2.30 31.82 -6.07
CA MET A 1 -2.12 30.37 -6.24
C MET A 1 -3.47 29.84 -6.70
N PHE A 2 -3.55 29.32 -7.93
CA PHE A 2 -4.76 28.66 -8.41
C PHE A 2 -4.61 27.18 -8.06
N PHE A 3 -5.61 26.62 -7.41
CA PHE A 3 -5.67 25.19 -7.10
C PHE A 3 -6.53 24.52 -8.15
N LEU A 4 -5.96 23.59 -8.91
CA LEU A 4 -6.72 22.80 -9.86
C LEU A 4 -7.47 21.70 -9.12
N HIS A 5 -8.67 21.40 -9.59
CA HIS A 5 -9.48 20.28 -9.11
C HIS A 5 -9.94 19.51 -10.34
N ILE A 6 -9.66 18.20 -10.39
CA ILE A 6 -10.11 17.35 -11.47
C ILE A 6 -11.24 16.50 -10.93
N HIS A 7 -12.43 16.78 -11.43
CA HIS A 7 -13.61 15.95 -11.24
C HIS A 7 -14.02 15.43 -12.59
N THR A 8 -13.96 14.12 -12.78
CA THR A 8 -14.37 13.51 -14.04
C THR A 8 -15.40 12.41 -13.81
N THR A 9 -16.51 12.55 -14.52
CA THR A 9 -17.55 11.55 -14.66
C THR A 9 -17.85 11.44 -16.14
N ASP A 10 -17.12 10.54 -16.78
CA ASP A 10 -17.25 10.23 -18.20
C ASP A 10 -17.60 8.73 -18.29
N PRO A 11 -18.37 8.29 -19.29
CA PRO A 11 -18.57 6.86 -19.53
C PRO A 11 -17.42 6.22 -20.34
N HIS A 12 -16.48 7.00 -20.88
CA HIS A 12 -15.50 6.54 -21.86
C HIS A 12 -14.10 7.16 -21.68
N LEU A 13 -13.76 7.73 -20.52
CA LEU A 13 -12.43 8.28 -20.31
C LEU A 13 -11.45 7.16 -20.08
N THR A 14 -10.53 6.94 -21.03
CA THR A 14 -9.54 5.87 -20.91
C THR A 14 -8.31 6.29 -20.09
N TYR A 15 -7.98 7.58 -20.06
CA TYR A 15 -6.76 8.09 -19.43
C TYR A 15 -6.96 9.43 -18.74
N ILE A 16 -6.31 9.60 -17.59
CA ILE A 16 -6.06 10.90 -16.96
C ILE A 16 -4.56 11.13 -16.93
N TYR A 17 -4.13 12.18 -17.62
CA TYR A 17 -2.75 12.67 -17.60
C TYR A 17 -2.76 14.08 -17.07
N THR A 18 -2.07 14.31 -15.97
CA THR A 18 -2.04 15.63 -15.34
C THR A 18 -0.62 16.02 -14.99
N THR A 19 -0.31 17.28 -15.27
CA THR A 19 0.92 17.94 -14.88
C THR A 19 0.55 19.34 -14.45
N ASP A 20 0.46 19.54 -13.14
CA ASP A 20 0.13 20.81 -12.53
C ASP A 20 1.10 21.03 -11.36
N PRO A 21 1.43 22.27 -10.97
CA PRO A 21 2.21 22.48 -9.76
C PRO A 21 1.35 22.31 -8.49
N HIS A 22 0.03 22.52 -8.54
CA HIS A 22 -0.84 22.60 -7.37
C HIS A 22 -2.26 22.05 -7.64
N LEU A 23 -2.36 20.76 -7.89
CA LEU A 23 -3.64 20.05 -7.94
C LEU A 23 -4.11 19.69 -6.53
N THR A 24 -5.30 20.06 -6.08
CA THR A 24 -5.72 19.65 -4.72
C THR A 24 -6.33 18.24 -4.71
N TYR A 25 -7.12 17.91 -5.74
CA TYR A 25 -7.84 16.65 -5.81
C TYR A 25 -7.91 16.11 -7.25
N ILE A 26 -7.76 14.79 -7.37
CA ILE A 26 -8.29 13.99 -8.46
C ILE A 26 -9.44 13.16 -7.90
N TYR A 27 -10.63 13.36 -8.44
CA TYR A 27 -11.82 12.57 -8.14
C TYR A 27 -12.40 12.02 -9.44
N THR A 28 -12.42 10.71 -9.56
CA THR A 28 -12.81 10.05 -10.81
C THR A 28 -13.81 8.95 -10.54
N THR A 29 -14.88 8.99 -11.32
CA THR A 29 -15.84 7.90 -11.40
C THR A 29 -16.11 7.66 -12.88
N ASP A 30 -15.49 6.63 -13.43
CA ASP A 30 -15.61 6.21 -14.81
C ASP A 30 -15.84 4.69 -14.82
N PRO A 31 -16.51 4.12 -15.82
CA PRO A 31 -16.64 2.66 -15.95
C PRO A 31 -15.46 2.00 -16.68
N HIS A 32 -14.55 2.75 -17.29
CA HIS A 32 -13.55 2.29 -18.26
C HIS A 32 -12.23 3.08 -18.23
N LEU A 33 -11.90 3.78 -17.14
CA LEU A 33 -10.59 4.37 -16.93
C LEU A 33 -9.57 3.24 -16.88
N THR A 34 -8.46 3.42 -17.58
CA THR A 34 -7.39 2.40 -17.59
C THR A 34 -6.15 2.91 -16.86
N TYR A 35 -5.89 4.23 -16.91
CA TYR A 35 -4.71 4.83 -16.29
C TYR A 35 -5.01 6.18 -15.66
N ILE A 36 -4.43 6.37 -14.48
CA ILE A 36 -4.15 7.69 -13.90
C ILE A 36 -2.64 7.86 -13.88
N TYR A 37 -2.18 8.93 -14.53
CA TYR A 37 -0.79 9.35 -14.51
C TYR A 37 -0.71 10.79 -14.04
N THR A 38 0.02 10.97 -12.94
CA THR A 38 0.10 12.23 -12.22
C THR A 38 1.55 12.62 -12.00
N THR A 39 1.89 13.84 -12.40
CA THR A 39 3.16 14.48 -12.03
C THR A 39 2.85 15.86 -11.48
N ASP A 40 2.86 16.01 -10.16
CA ASP A 40 2.51 17.26 -9.50
C ASP A 40 3.53 17.54 -8.38
N THR A 41 3.46 18.73 -7.76
CA THR A 41 4.30 19.04 -6.60
C THR A 41 3.50 19.05 -5.29
N HIS A 42 2.19 19.27 -5.36
CA HIS A 42 1.29 19.35 -4.22
C HIS A 42 -0.07 18.73 -4.51
N LEU A 43 -0.13 17.44 -4.86
CA LEU A 43 -1.38 16.70 -4.95
C LEU A 43 -1.90 16.29 -3.58
N THR A 44 -3.01 16.80 -3.07
CA THR A 44 -3.43 16.35 -1.73
C THR A 44 -4.09 14.95 -1.74
N TYR A 45 -4.96 14.67 -2.72
CA TYR A 45 -5.74 13.42 -2.76
C TYR A 45 -5.94 12.87 -4.17
N ILE A 46 -5.85 11.54 -4.28
CA ILE A 46 -6.42 10.76 -5.38
C ILE A 46 -7.55 9.90 -4.83
N TYR A 47 -8.74 10.05 -5.41
CA TYR A 47 -9.91 9.22 -5.12
C TYR A 47 -10.48 8.63 -6.42
N THR A 48 -10.54 7.30 -6.46
CA THR A 48 -10.97 6.54 -7.63
C THR A 48 -12.08 5.56 -7.29
N THR A 49 -13.03 5.47 -8.21
CA THR A 49 -14.04 4.41 -8.25
C THR A 49 -14.29 4.04 -9.71
N ASP A 50 -13.66 2.97 -10.17
CA ASP A 50 -13.72 2.47 -11.53
C ASP A 50 -13.67 0.93 -11.54
N PRO A 51 -14.54 0.25 -12.29
CA PRO A 51 -14.49 -1.20 -12.35
C PRO A 51 -13.26 -1.74 -13.12
N HIS A 52 -12.54 -0.94 -13.90
CA HIS A 52 -11.51 -1.34 -14.85
C HIS A 52 -10.21 -0.50 -14.83
N LEU A 53 -10.01 0.38 -13.85
CA LEU A 53 -8.73 1.06 -13.66
C LEU A 53 -7.64 0.02 -13.53
N THR A 54 -6.57 0.15 -14.31
CA THR A 54 -5.48 -0.86 -14.31
C THR A 54 -4.25 -0.32 -13.60
N TYR A 55 -3.99 1.00 -13.67
CA TYR A 55 -2.80 1.62 -13.11
C TYR A 55 -3.07 2.97 -12.47
N ILE A 56 -2.54 3.16 -11.26
CA ILE A 56 -2.27 4.48 -10.69
C ILE A 56 -0.75 4.68 -10.68
N TYR A 57 -0.28 5.70 -11.39
CA TYR A 57 1.11 6.11 -11.39
C TYR A 57 1.22 7.57 -10.95
N THR A 58 1.89 7.80 -9.83
CA THR A 58 2.04 9.15 -9.29
C THR A 58 3.48 9.43 -8.92
N THR A 59 3.97 10.56 -9.39
CA THR A 59 5.19 11.20 -8.90
C THR A 59 4.79 12.55 -8.34
N ASP A 60 4.91 12.73 -7.04
CA ASP A 60 4.56 13.97 -6.36
C ASP A 60 5.63 14.32 -5.32
N THR A 61 5.56 15.53 -4.77
CA THR A 61 6.38 15.88 -3.61
C THR A 61 5.58 16.00 -2.31
N HIS A 62 4.25 16.18 -2.37
CA HIS A 62 3.33 16.30 -1.25
C HIS A 62 2.00 15.54 -1.49
N LEU A 63 2.05 14.30 -1.97
CA LEU A 63 0.89 13.42 -2.01
C LEU A 63 0.49 13.00 -0.62
N THR A 64 -0.72 13.31 -0.17
CA THR A 64 -1.13 12.90 1.18
C THR A 64 -1.85 11.55 1.18
N TYR A 65 -2.81 11.34 0.26
CA TYR A 65 -3.65 10.13 0.25
C TYR A 65 -3.90 9.58 -1.15
N ILE A 66 -3.82 8.24 -1.25
CA ILE A 66 -4.48 7.47 -2.30
C ILE A 66 -5.60 6.66 -1.67
N HIS A 67 -6.81 6.82 -2.19
CA HIS A 67 -7.96 6.02 -1.82
C HIS A 67 -8.60 5.44 -3.08
N ASP A 68 -8.48 4.13 -3.22
CA ASP A 68 -8.97 3.38 -4.37
C ASP A 68 -9.98 2.31 -3.94
N THR A 69 -11.09 2.23 -4.68
CA THR A 69 -12.18 1.25 -4.45
C THR A 69 -12.57 0.56 -5.74
N ASP A 70 -11.56 0.34 -6.59
CA ASP A 70 -11.77 -0.14 -7.94
C ASP A 70 -11.98 -1.64 -7.93
N THR A 71 -12.38 -2.20 -9.08
CA THR A 71 -12.56 -3.66 -9.16
C THR A 71 -11.47 -4.38 -9.93
N HIS A 72 -10.60 -3.69 -10.66
CA HIS A 72 -9.55 -4.33 -11.47
C HIS A 72 -8.23 -3.55 -11.51
N LEU A 73 -7.90 -2.82 -10.44
CA LEU A 73 -6.60 -2.20 -10.28
C LEU A 73 -5.54 -3.28 -10.29
N THR A 74 -4.49 -3.13 -11.11
CA THR A 74 -3.41 -4.12 -11.13
C THR A 74 -2.18 -3.59 -10.40
N TYR A 75 -1.91 -2.28 -10.52
CA TYR A 75 -0.70 -1.66 -9.97
C TYR A 75 -0.99 -0.28 -9.35
N ILE A 76 -0.44 -0.08 -8.16
CA ILE A 76 -0.15 1.25 -7.63
C ILE A 76 1.36 1.45 -7.66
N TYR A 77 1.78 2.54 -8.28
CA TYR A 77 3.16 3.00 -8.25
C TYR A 77 3.21 4.45 -7.78
N THR A 78 3.83 4.67 -6.64
CA THR A 78 4.01 5.99 -6.04
C THR A 78 5.46 6.31 -5.81
N THR A 79 5.82 7.56 -6.08
CA THR A 79 7.06 8.17 -5.63
C THR A 79 6.72 9.51 -5.02
N ASP A 80 6.69 9.57 -3.69
CA ASP A 80 6.36 10.77 -2.95
C ASP A 80 6.95 10.71 -1.53
N PRO A 81 7.60 11.78 -1.04
CA PRO A 81 8.22 11.79 0.28
C PRO A 81 7.29 12.10 1.45
N HIS A 82 6.01 12.38 1.18
CA HIS A 82 5.03 12.86 2.14
C HIS A 82 3.72 12.04 2.08
N LEU A 83 3.76 10.88 1.42
CA LEU A 83 2.65 9.93 1.36
C LEU A 83 2.34 9.40 2.75
N THR A 84 1.09 9.62 3.18
CA THR A 84 0.65 9.19 4.51
C THR A 84 -0.18 7.91 4.47
N TYR A 85 -0.98 7.74 3.41
CA TYR A 85 -1.89 6.60 3.32
C TYR A 85 -2.04 6.10 1.89
N ILE A 86 -1.93 4.79 1.76
CA ILE A 86 -2.49 4.02 0.65
C ILE A 86 -3.61 3.18 1.23
N TYR A 87 -4.84 3.48 0.82
CA TYR A 87 -6.03 2.69 1.15
C TYR A 87 -6.60 2.11 -0.13
N THR A 88 -6.62 0.78 -0.23
CA THR A 88 -7.20 0.08 -1.38
C THR A 88 -8.18 -0.99 -0.95
N THR A 89 -9.28 -1.07 -1.69
CA THR A 89 -10.18 -2.21 -1.68
C THR A 89 -10.47 -2.58 -3.12
N ASP A 90 -9.70 -3.53 -3.63
CA ASP A 90 -9.82 -4.05 -4.99
C ASP A 90 -9.87 -5.59 -4.89
N PRO A 91 -10.46 -6.32 -5.84
CA PRO A 91 -10.38 -7.77 -5.89
C PRO A 91 -9.23 -8.32 -6.74
N HIS A 92 -8.47 -7.49 -7.45
CA HIS A 92 -7.49 -7.88 -8.47
C HIS A 92 -6.19 -7.06 -8.41
N LEU A 93 -5.95 -6.28 -7.34
CA LEU A 93 -4.69 -5.58 -7.10
C LEU A 93 -3.57 -6.59 -7.00
N THR A 94 -2.58 -6.50 -7.88
CA THR A 94 -1.47 -7.45 -7.91
C THR A 94 -0.25 -6.90 -7.17
N TYR A 95 -0.02 -5.59 -7.27
CA TYR A 95 1.22 -4.97 -6.80
C TYR A 95 0.99 -3.58 -6.20
N ILE A 96 1.62 -3.35 -5.06
CA ILE A 96 1.86 -2.00 -4.53
C ILE A 96 3.36 -1.75 -4.53
N HIS A 97 3.76 -0.67 -5.20
CA HIS A 97 5.08 -0.10 -5.12
C HIS A 97 5.00 1.31 -4.55
N ASP A 98 5.72 1.52 -3.47
CA ASP A 98 5.90 2.85 -2.93
C ASP A 98 7.38 3.13 -2.65
N THR A 99 7.82 4.34 -2.98
CA THR A 99 9.20 4.78 -2.77
C THR A 99 9.21 6.23 -2.32
N ASP A 100 9.72 6.47 -1.12
CA ASP A 100 10.13 7.80 -0.67
C ASP A 100 11.59 8.06 -1.11
N PRO A 101 11.86 9.05 -1.99
CA PRO A 101 13.20 9.39 -2.42
C PRO A 101 14.05 10.12 -1.36
N HIS A 102 13.48 10.59 -0.24
CA HIS A 102 14.15 11.34 0.83
C HIS A 102 14.90 10.47 1.85
N LEU A 103 15.22 9.22 1.50
CA LEU A 103 16.06 8.28 2.28
C LEU A 103 17.35 8.85 2.89
N GLN A 104 17.83 10.02 2.49
CA GLN A 104 18.94 10.72 3.14
C GLN A 104 18.78 12.25 3.04
N LYS A 105 18.36 12.91 4.12
CA LYS A 105 18.88 14.20 4.67
C LYS A 105 17.80 14.99 5.41
N HIS A 106 17.61 14.77 6.70
CA HIS A 106 17.12 15.84 7.56
C HIS A 106 17.98 16.02 8.81
N SER A 107 18.85 17.03 8.72
CA SER A 107 19.42 17.73 9.85
C SER A 107 18.32 18.60 10.49
N ALA A 108 17.95 18.26 11.72
CA ALA A 108 17.58 19.18 12.80
C ALA A 108 16.54 20.30 12.61
N ASN A 109 15.62 20.26 11.64
CA ASN A 109 14.42 21.10 11.69
C ASN A 109 13.18 20.29 11.32
N ARG A 110 12.34 20.04 12.34
CA ARG A 110 11.02 19.44 12.20
C ARG A 110 10.15 20.24 11.24
N ILE A 111 9.29 19.57 10.48
CA ILE A 111 7.82 19.69 10.54
C ILE A 111 7.24 18.57 9.65
N LEU A 112 6.36 17.76 10.25
CA LEU A 112 5.65 16.57 9.71
C LEU A 112 6.51 15.33 9.41
N MET A 113 6.66 14.51 10.45
CA MET A 113 6.97 13.09 10.31
C MET A 113 5.69 12.44 9.76
N PHE A 114 5.60 12.33 8.44
CA PHE A 114 4.50 11.64 7.80
C PHE A 114 4.79 10.16 7.92
N PHE A 115 3.91 9.46 8.63
CA PHE A 115 4.01 8.02 8.76
C PHE A 115 3.17 7.39 7.66
N LEU A 116 3.81 6.63 6.78
CA LEU A 116 3.06 5.86 5.79
C LEU A 116 2.33 4.72 6.49
N HIS A 117 1.05 4.56 6.13
CA HIS A 117 0.23 3.42 6.48
C HIS A 117 -0.32 2.80 5.20
N ILE A 118 -0.10 1.50 5.04
CA ILE A 118 -0.67 0.75 3.92
C ILE A 118 -1.80 -0.11 4.46
N HIS A 119 -3.00 0.10 3.93
CA HIS A 119 -4.16 -0.72 4.24
C HIS A 119 -4.76 -1.28 2.96
N THR A 120 -4.69 -2.60 2.81
CA THR A 120 -5.15 -3.29 1.61
C THR A 120 -6.13 -4.40 1.98
N THR A 121 -7.25 -4.42 1.30
CA THR A 121 -8.13 -5.59 1.28
C THR A 121 -8.26 -6.03 -0.17
N ASP A 122 -7.62 -7.15 -0.49
CA ASP A 122 -7.62 -7.72 -1.83
C ASP A 122 -7.66 -9.25 -1.74
N PRO A 123 -8.31 -9.96 -2.66
CA PRO A 123 -8.17 -11.42 -2.75
C PRO A 123 -6.95 -11.95 -3.53
N HIS A 124 -6.22 -11.13 -4.28
CA HIS A 124 -5.20 -11.48 -5.26
C HIS A 124 -3.89 -10.64 -5.18
N LEU A 125 -3.70 -9.84 -4.13
CA LEU A 125 -2.48 -9.07 -3.90
C LEU A 125 -1.31 -10.00 -3.73
N THR A 126 -0.34 -9.95 -4.65
CA THR A 126 0.77 -10.91 -4.63
C THR A 126 2.01 -10.32 -3.97
N TYR A 127 2.23 -9.00 -4.10
CA TYR A 127 3.40 -8.33 -3.51
C TYR A 127 3.09 -6.93 -2.99
N ILE A 128 3.71 -6.61 -1.86
CA ILE A 128 3.92 -5.25 -1.38
C ILE A 128 5.42 -4.98 -1.39
N HIS A 129 5.84 -3.91 -2.07
CA HIS A 129 7.23 -3.43 -2.05
C HIS A 129 7.26 -1.96 -1.64
N THR A 130 7.86 -1.69 -0.49
CA THR A 130 7.99 -0.32 0.04
C THR A 130 9.43 0.02 0.34
N THR A 131 9.82 1.24 0.04
CA THR A 131 11.06 1.83 0.52
C THR A 131 10.74 3.23 1.02
N ASP A 132 10.49 3.33 2.31
CA ASP A 132 10.05 4.54 2.98
C ASP A 132 10.93 4.68 4.25
N PRO A 133 11.28 5.89 4.71
CA PRO A 133 11.99 6.10 5.96
C PRO A 133 11.07 6.18 7.19
N HIS A 134 9.75 6.25 7.01
CA HIS A 134 8.71 6.46 8.01
C HIS A 134 7.44 5.58 7.83
N LEU A 135 7.46 4.47 7.10
CA LEU A 135 6.38 3.48 7.07
C LEU A 135 6.22 2.84 8.45
N THR A 136 5.06 3.01 9.07
CA THR A 136 4.84 2.50 10.45
C THR A 136 4.04 1.21 10.48
N TYR A 137 3.09 1.07 9.55
CA TYR A 137 2.16 -0.05 9.55
C TYR A 137 1.88 -0.57 8.14
N ILE A 138 1.88 -1.90 8.04
CA ILE A 138 1.28 -2.62 6.93
C ILE A 138 0.11 -3.45 7.50
N TYR A 139 -1.10 -3.19 7.00
CA TYR A 139 -2.31 -3.95 7.30
C TYR A 139 -2.84 -4.55 6.01
N THR A 140 -2.78 -5.88 5.89
CA THR A 140 -3.26 -6.61 4.71
C THR A 140 -4.28 -7.65 5.11
N THR A 141 -5.37 -7.73 4.35
CA THR A 141 -6.25 -8.90 4.36
C THR A 141 -6.31 -9.42 2.93
N ASP A 142 -5.60 -10.52 2.70
CA ASP A 142 -5.51 -11.13 1.38
C ASP A 142 -5.22 -12.64 1.53
N PRO A 143 -5.87 -13.53 0.76
CA PRO A 143 -5.65 -14.96 0.86
C PRO A 143 -4.50 -15.50 -0.03
N HIS A 144 -3.79 -14.67 -0.78
CA HIS A 144 -2.80 -15.00 -1.82
C HIS A 144 -1.52 -14.12 -1.82
N LEU A 145 -1.29 -13.31 -0.78
CA LEU A 145 -0.14 -12.44 -0.59
C LEU A 145 1.13 -13.21 -0.38
N THR A 146 1.94 -13.32 -1.43
CA THR A 146 3.13 -14.15 -1.37
C THR A 146 4.31 -13.45 -0.68
N TYR A 147 4.48 -12.14 -0.88
CA TYR A 147 5.65 -11.39 -0.40
C TYR A 147 5.31 -10.00 0.15
N ILE A 148 5.94 -9.67 1.29
CA ILE A 148 6.11 -8.30 1.75
C ILE A 148 7.61 -7.99 1.76
N TYR A 149 8.02 -6.99 0.98
CA TYR A 149 9.38 -6.45 0.99
C TYR A 149 9.33 -5.01 1.45
N THR A 150 9.99 -4.71 2.56
CA THR A 150 10.02 -3.36 3.12
C THR A 150 11.42 -3.00 3.57
N THR A 151 11.86 -1.81 3.19
CA THR A 151 13.09 -1.19 3.67
C THR A 151 12.70 0.11 4.35
N ASP A 152 12.65 0.07 5.67
CA ASP A 152 12.23 1.20 6.51
C ASP A 152 12.88 1.10 7.91
N PRO A 153 13.39 2.19 8.51
CA PRO A 153 14.02 2.18 9.83
C PRO A 153 13.06 2.40 11.01
N HIS A 154 11.75 2.48 10.80
CA HIS A 154 10.70 2.85 11.76
C HIS A 154 9.41 2.01 11.67
N LEU A 155 9.39 0.95 10.86
CA LEU A 155 8.31 -0.02 10.69
C LEU A 155 7.99 -0.72 11.99
N THR A 156 6.87 -0.34 12.60
CA THR A 156 6.52 -0.87 13.92
C THR A 156 5.79 -2.21 13.82
N TYR A 157 4.87 -2.35 12.85
CA TYR A 157 3.98 -3.51 12.75
C TYR A 157 3.70 -3.97 11.33
N ILE A 158 3.65 -5.30 11.16
CA ILE A 158 3.02 -5.96 10.02
C ILE A 158 1.89 -6.82 10.54
N TYR A 159 0.67 -6.52 10.12
CA TYR A 159 -0.51 -7.32 10.38
C TYR A 159 -1.07 -7.83 9.06
N THR A 160 -1.17 -9.14 8.95
CA THR A 160 -1.63 -9.81 7.74
C THR A 160 -2.57 -10.96 8.08
N THR A 161 -3.65 -11.08 7.31
CA THR A 161 -4.57 -12.21 7.39
C THR A 161 -4.50 -12.98 6.08
N ASP A 162 -3.43 -13.75 5.92
CA ASP A 162 -3.19 -14.57 4.73
C ASP A 162 -2.69 -15.99 5.11
N PRO A 163 -3.41 -17.07 4.74
CA PRO A 163 -2.90 -18.43 4.86
C PRO A 163 -1.76 -18.80 3.88
N HIS A 164 -1.47 -18.01 2.86
CA HIS A 164 -0.49 -18.29 1.80
C HIS A 164 0.75 -17.37 1.83
N LEU A 165 0.83 -16.47 2.82
CA LEU A 165 2.01 -15.64 3.01
C LEU A 165 3.25 -16.47 3.25
N THR A 166 4.22 -16.31 2.35
CA THR A 166 5.43 -17.14 2.32
C THR A 166 6.63 -16.37 2.88
N TYR A 167 6.77 -15.08 2.56
CA TYR A 167 7.95 -14.30 2.92
C TYR A 167 7.63 -12.88 3.38
N ILE A 168 8.25 -12.50 4.49
CA ILE A 168 8.38 -11.11 4.90
C ILE A 168 9.87 -10.78 4.93
N TYR A 169 10.31 -9.87 4.09
CA TYR A 169 11.65 -9.31 4.14
C TYR A 169 11.58 -7.88 4.63
N THR A 170 12.20 -7.62 5.78
CA THR A 170 12.25 -6.29 6.39
C THR A 170 13.66 -5.97 6.84
N THR A 171 14.11 -4.77 6.52
CA THR A 171 15.38 -4.22 7.02
C THR A 171 15.10 -3.09 8.01
N ASP A 172 14.42 -3.41 9.11
CA ASP A 172 14.17 -2.46 10.19
C ASP A 172 14.76 -2.94 11.53
N PRO A 173 15.66 -2.17 12.19
CA PRO A 173 16.06 -2.45 13.56
C PRO A 173 14.96 -2.20 14.61
N HIS A 174 13.88 -1.50 14.29
CA HIS A 174 12.80 -1.09 15.19
C HIS A 174 11.51 -1.92 15.07
N LEU A 175 11.48 -2.92 14.19
CA LEU A 175 10.33 -3.81 14.05
C LEU A 175 9.96 -4.49 15.36
N THR A 176 8.74 -4.22 15.81
CA THR A 176 8.27 -4.66 17.11
C THR A 176 7.57 -6.01 17.00
N ASP A 177 6.58 -6.13 16.12
CA ASP A 177 5.78 -7.35 15.98
C ASP A 177 5.34 -7.65 14.54
N ILE A 178 5.27 -8.93 14.21
CA ILE A 178 4.56 -9.45 13.04
C ILE A 178 3.42 -10.35 13.51
N HIS A 179 2.21 -10.03 13.07
CA HIS A 179 1.02 -10.84 13.33
C HIS A 179 0.45 -11.41 12.04
N GLN A 180 0.34 -12.74 11.98
CA GLN A 180 -0.35 -13.46 10.92
C GLN A 180 -1.56 -14.20 11.51
N ALA A 181 -2.76 -13.83 11.08
CA ALA A 181 -3.98 -14.52 11.48
C ALA A 181 -4.29 -15.66 10.49
N LEU A 182 -4.10 -16.91 10.92
CA LEU A 182 -4.51 -18.08 10.13
C LEU A 182 -6.01 -18.36 10.31
N LYS A 183 -6.80 -18.41 9.22
CA LYS A 183 -8.16 -18.95 9.28
C LYS A 183 -8.09 -20.44 9.65
N LYS A 184 -8.75 -20.85 10.75
CA LYS A 184 -8.99 -22.27 11.06
C LYS A 184 -9.64 -22.94 9.85
N GLN A 185 -8.94 -23.86 9.20
CA GLN A 185 -9.56 -24.76 8.23
C GLN A 185 -10.55 -25.67 8.99
N ASN A 186 -11.84 -25.37 8.89
CA ASN A 186 -12.90 -26.26 9.37
C ASN A 186 -13.04 -27.44 8.42
N HIS A 187 -12.13 -28.41 8.50
CA HIS A 187 -12.35 -29.76 8.00
C HIS A 187 -12.40 -30.71 9.20
N GLU A 188 -13.62 -31.10 9.58
CA GLU A 188 -13.86 -32.14 10.58
C GLU A 188 -13.36 -33.50 10.07
N SER A 189 -12.32 -34.07 10.69
CA SER A 189 -12.31 -35.44 11.27
C SER A 189 -10.90 -35.96 11.63
N PRO A 190 -10.78 -36.93 12.57
CA PRO A 190 -9.93 -36.77 13.73
C PRO A 190 -8.67 -37.63 13.71
N ALA A 191 -7.52 -37.04 14.05
CA ALA A 191 -6.50 -37.62 14.93
C ALA A 191 -5.21 -36.79 14.86
N LEU A 192 -4.75 -36.35 16.03
CA LEU A 192 -3.36 -35.99 16.34
C LEU A 192 -2.70 -34.92 15.45
N ARG A 193 -2.74 -33.66 15.90
CA ARG A 193 -1.51 -32.92 16.24
C ARG A 193 -1.79 -31.60 16.96
N HIS A 194 -1.09 -31.45 18.07
CA HIS A 194 -0.82 -30.20 18.77
C HIS A 194 -0.13 -29.19 17.83
N GLY A 195 -0.45 -27.90 17.96
CA GLY A 195 0.40 -26.81 17.48
C GLY A 195 -0.32 -25.49 17.17
N THR A 196 -0.59 -24.72 18.23
CA THR A 196 -0.56 -23.24 18.36
C THR A 196 -1.35 -22.34 17.40
N VAL A 197 -2.42 -21.74 17.94
CA VAL A 197 -3.08 -20.52 17.46
C VAL A 197 -2.19 -19.32 17.74
N GLY A 198 -1.72 -18.61 16.71
CA GLY A 198 -1.55 -17.15 16.70
C GLY A 198 -0.62 -16.48 17.71
N ASP A 199 0.53 -17.07 18.06
CA ASP A 199 1.54 -16.33 18.82
C ASP A 199 2.27 -15.33 17.90
N PRO A 200 2.37 -14.04 18.27
CA PRO A 200 3.10 -13.05 17.48
C PRO A 200 4.56 -13.47 17.29
N LEU A 201 5.04 -13.42 16.05
CA LEU A 201 6.44 -13.67 15.74
C LEU A 201 7.25 -12.46 16.19
N LYS A 202 8.10 -12.64 17.20
CA LYS A 202 9.05 -11.60 17.62
C LYS A 202 10.23 -11.60 16.62
N PRO A 203 10.39 -10.57 15.79
CA PRO A 203 11.48 -10.53 14.81
C PRO A 203 12.80 -10.23 15.51
N ALA A 204 13.88 -10.86 15.03
CA ALA A 204 15.25 -10.64 15.51
C ALA A 204 15.99 -9.71 14.53
N GLY A 205 15.65 -8.42 14.51
CA GLY A 205 16.29 -7.43 13.65
C GLY A 205 16.13 -7.69 12.14
N SER A 206 16.86 -6.93 11.33
CA SER A 206 16.82 -6.96 9.87
C SER A 206 17.04 -8.37 9.31
N GLY A 207 16.11 -8.87 8.48
CA GLY A 207 16.24 -10.21 7.92
C GLY A 207 15.00 -10.73 7.18
N LEU A 208 15.20 -11.86 6.50
CA LEU A 208 14.12 -12.63 5.88
C LEU A 208 13.41 -13.48 6.95
N ILE A 209 12.10 -13.32 7.03
CA ILE A 209 11.22 -14.12 7.87
C ILE A 209 10.42 -15.02 6.93
N VAL A 210 10.59 -16.33 7.12
CA VAL A 210 9.82 -17.35 6.39
C VAL A 210 8.58 -17.66 7.21
N VAL A 211 7.43 -17.49 6.57
CA VAL A 211 6.11 -17.65 7.16
C VAL A 211 5.54 -18.95 6.55
N ASN A 212 5.23 -19.95 7.39
CA ASN A 212 4.78 -21.29 6.98
C ASN A 212 3.34 -21.54 7.40
#